data_AF-B6K1B8-F1
#
_entry.id   AF-B6K1B8-F1
#
_cell.length_a   1.000
_cell.length_b   1.000
_cell.length_c   1.000
_cell.angle_alpha   90.00
_cell.angle_beta   90.00
_cell.angle_gamma   90.00
#
_symmetry.space_group_name_H-M   'P 1'
#
loop_
_entity.id
_entity.type
_entity.pdbx_description
1 polymer ?
#
loop_
_entity_poly.entity_id
_entity_poly.type
_entity_poly.pdbx_seq_one_letter_code
_entity_poly.pdbx_strand_id
1 'polypeptide(L)'
;MSFAPVNPKPFLQGLTGKPVLIRLKWGQEYKGTLQSIDSYMNLQLMDAEEWIDGESTGQLGEIFIRCNNVLWVSESADPASKPQETPASA
;
A
#
# COMPACT_ATOMS: atom_id res chain seq x y z
N MET A 1 5.68 17.71 24.39
CA MET A 1 4.83 17.37 23.23
C MET A 1 3.45 17.01 23.75
N SER A 2 2.40 17.70 23.31
CA SER A 2 1.02 17.34 23.66
C SER A 2 0.67 16.03 22.96
N PHE A 3 0.27 15.01 23.72
CA PHE A 3 -0.31 13.80 23.15
C PHE A 3 -1.64 14.17 22.50
N ALA A 4 -1.64 14.34 21.18
CA ALA A 4 -2.87 14.43 20.40
C ALA A 4 -3.28 12.99 20.07
N PRO A 5 -4.40 12.47 20.60
CA PRO A 5 -4.85 11.14 20.26
C PRO A 5 -5.08 11.06 18.74
N VAL A 6 -4.27 10.24 18.06
CA VAL A 6 -4.40 10.03 16.63
C VAL A 6 -5.52 9.02 16.42
N ASN A 7 -6.64 9.51 15.89
CA ASN A 7 -7.74 8.64 15.50
C ASN A 7 -7.33 7.82 14.24
N PRO A 8 -7.61 6.51 14.19
CA PRO A 8 -7.18 5.66 13.08
C PRO A 8 -7.69 6.12 11.70
N LYS A 9 -8.91 6.67 11.64
CA LYS A 9 -9.50 7.15 10.38
C LYS A 9 -8.75 8.37 9.83
N PRO A 10 -8.55 9.47 10.60
CA PRO A 10 -7.66 10.56 10.21
C PRO A 10 -6.23 10.13 9.87
N PHE A 11 -5.69 9.13 10.57
CA PHE A 11 -4.37 8.59 10.25
C PHE A 11 -4.33 8.00 8.84
N LEU A 12 -5.26 7.09 8.50
CA LEU A 12 -5.33 6.50 7.17
C LEU A 12 -5.61 7.55 6.09
N GLN A 13 -6.45 8.55 6.38
CA GLN A 13 -6.69 9.66 5.45
C GLN A 13 -5.40 10.43 5.15
N GLY A 14 -4.54 10.65 6.16
CA GLY A 14 -3.24 11.30 6.01
C GLY A 14 -2.21 10.49 5.21
N LEU A 15 -2.45 9.20 4.99
CA LEU A 15 -1.63 8.35 4.10
C LEU A 15 -2.05 8.42 2.63
N THR A 16 -3.17 9.08 2.32
CA THR A 16 -3.62 9.23 0.93
C THR A 16 -2.59 10.01 0.11
N GLY A 17 -2.22 9.50 -1.05
CA GLY A 17 -1.17 10.03 -1.94
C GLY A 17 0.25 9.64 -1.54
N LYS A 18 0.42 8.82 -0.49
CA LYS A 18 1.73 8.36 -0.03
C LYS A 18 1.98 6.90 -0.38
N PRO A 19 3.26 6.50 -0.51
CA PRO A 19 3.61 5.09 -0.60
C PRO A 19 3.30 4.41 0.73
N VAL A 20 2.62 3.27 0.67
CA VAL A 20 2.23 2.47 1.84
C VAL A 20 2.61 1.01 1.63
N LEU A 21 2.81 0.33 2.76
CA LEU A 21 2.97 -1.11 2.84
C LEU A 21 1.75 -1.68 3.58
N ILE A 22 1.09 -2.65 2.95
CA ILE A 22 -0.12 -3.28 3.45
C ILE A 22 0.15 -4.77 3.59
N ARG A 23 -0.08 -5.34 4.77
CA ARG A 23 -0.02 -6.79 4.96
C ARG A 23 -1.40 -7.37 5.12
N LEU A 24 -1.67 -8.46 4.41
CA LEU A 24 -2.89 -9.25 4.57
C LEU A 24 -2.74 -10.29 5.68
N LYS A 25 -3.89 -10.76 6.19
CA LYS A 25 -3.97 -11.81 7.22
C LYS A 25 -3.23 -13.10 6.85
N TRP A 26 -3.10 -13.38 5.57
CA TRP A 26 -2.54 -14.63 5.05
C TRP A 26 -1.06 -14.49 4.67
N GLY A 27 -0.41 -13.37 4.99
CA GLY A 27 1.03 -13.19 4.83
C GLY A 27 1.45 -12.45 3.56
N GLN A 28 0.56 -12.27 2.57
CA GLN A 28 0.87 -11.45 1.39
C GLN A 28 1.03 -9.98 1.80
N GLU A 29 2.01 -9.33 1.20
CA GLU A 29 2.29 -7.92 1.39
C GLU A 29 2.13 -7.19 0.05
N TYR A 30 1.57 -5.98 0.11
CA TYR A 30 1.40 -5.11 -1.05
C TYR A 30 2.10 -3.80 -0.77
N LYS A 31 2.95 -3.38 -1.70
CA LYS A 31 3.58 -2.06 -1.72
C LYS A 31 2.97 -1.25 -2.84
N GLY A 32 2.63 0.00 -2.60
CA GLY A 32 2.09 0.87 -3.64
C GLY A 32 1.66 2.22 -3.09
N THR A 33 1.06 3.05 -3.93
CA THR A 33 0.59 4.38 -3.54
C THR A 33 -0.88 4.33 -3.13
N LEU A 34 -1.21 4.79 -1.93
CA LEU A 34 -2.60 4.81 -1.45
C LEU A 34 -3.40 5.91 -2.16
N GLN A 35 -4.30 5.53 -3.07
CA GLN A 35 -5.08 6.48 -3.85
C GLN A 35 -6.33 6.97 -3.13
N SER A 36 -7.04 6.05 -2.46
CA SER A 36 -8.24 6.38 -1.71
C SER A 36 -8.53 5.35 -0.62
N ILE A 37 -9.32 5.78 0.36
CA ILE A 37 -9.89 4.93 1.39
C ILE A 37 -11.37 5.24 1.58
N ASP A 38 -12.14 4.27 2.06
CA ASP A 38 -13.53 4.48 2.43
C ASP A 38 -13.76 4.43 3.96
N SER A 39 -15.02 4.53 4.37
CA SER A 39 -15.38 4.50 5.80
C SER A 39 -15.24 3.11 6.45
N TYR A 40 -15.13 2.05 5.66
CA TYR A 40 -14.88 0.69 6.12
C TYR A 40 -13.40 0.31 6.09
N MET A 41 -12.52 1.23 5.66
CA MET A 41 -11.08 1.01 5.46
C MET A 41 -10.78 0.03 4.32
N ASN A 42 -11.63 -0.01 3.28
CA ASN A 42 -11.20 -0.56 2.01
C ASN A 42 -10.17 0.40 1.38
N LEU A 43 -9.18 -0.16 0.69
CA LEU A 43 -7.99 0.56 0.23
C LEU A 43 -7.88 0.43 -1.29
N GLN A 44 -7.71 1.55 -1.97
CA GLN A 44 -7.33 1.59 -3.38
C GLN A 44 -5.84 1.88 -3.48
N LEU A 45 -5.09 0.99 -4.12
CA LEU A 45 -3.65 1.10 -4.30
C LEU A 45 -3.33 1.26 -5.78
N MET A 46 -2.46 2.21 -6.10
CA MET A 46 -1.87 2.39 -7.43
C MET A 46 -0.43 1.85 -7.43
N ASP A 47 0.05 1.44 -8.60
CA ASP A 47 1.40 0.90 -8.81
C ASP A 47 1.75 -0.20 -7.79
N ALA A 48 0.79 -1.07 -7.54
CA ALA A 48 0.89 -2.10 -6.53
C ALA A 48 1.88 -3.19 -6.98
N GLU A 49 2.77 -3.55 -6.08
CA GLU A 49 3.70 -4.67 -6.18
C GLU A 49 3.35 -5.68 -5.09
N GLU A 50 3.21 -6.95 -5.48
CA GLU A 50 2.93 -8.03 -4.55
C GLU A 50 4.24 -8.66 -4.05
N TRP A 51 4.26 -8.93 -2.75
CA TRP A 51 5.37 -9.52 -2.03
C TRP A 51 4.88 -10.74 -1.26
N ILE A 52 5.50 -11.89 -1.50
CA ILE A 52 5.22 -13.15 -0.81
C ILE A 52 6.54 -13.67 -0.25
N ASP A 53 6.58 -13.96 1.06
CA ASP A 53 7.77 -14.46 1.76
C ASP A 53 9.04 -13.60 1.58
N GLY A 54 8.85 -12.29 1.36
CA GLY A 54 9.95 -11.33 1.17
C GLY A 54 10.47 -11.20 -0.25
N GLU A 55 9.90 -11.94 -1.21
CA GLU A 55 10.21 -11.81 -2.63
C GLU A 55 9.08 -11.09 -3.37
N SER A 56 9.46 -10.21 -4.31
CA SER A 56 8.50 -9.55 -5.20
C SER A 56 8.01 -10.55 -6.24
N THR A 57 6.70 -10.80 -6.27
CA THR A 57 6.05 -11.67 -7.26
C THR A 57 5.69 -10.91 -8.54
N GLY A 58 5.73 -9.58 -8.50
CA GLY A 58 5.57 -8.70 -9.66
C GLY A 58 4.65 -7.50 -9.41
N GLN A 59 4.53 -6.67 -10.46
CA GLN A 59 3.61 -5.53 -10.46
C GLN A 59 2.20 -5.95 -10.87
N LEU A 60 1.22 -5.55 -10.06
CA LEU A 60 -0.21 -5.72 -10.28
C LEU A 60 -0.88 -4.46 -10.85
N GLY A 61 -0.25 -3.29 -10.70
CA GLY A 61 -0.81 -2.01 -11.13
C GLY A 61 -1.87 -1.49 -10.16
N GLU A 62 -3.08 -1.21 -10.63
CA GLU A 62 -4.16 -0.73 -9.76
C GLU A 62 -4.91 -1.89 -9.10
N ILE A 63 -4.97 -1.89 -7.76
CA ILE A 63 -5.68 -2.92 -7.00
C ILE A 63 -6.63 -2.31 -5.96
N PHE A 64 -7.67 -3.08 -5.63
CA PHE A 64 -8.61 -2.75 -4.57
C PHE A 64 -8.59 -3.83 -3.49
N ILE A 65 -8.25 -3.44 -2.26
CA ILE A 65 -8.12 -4.34 -1.12
C ILE A 65 -9.30 -4.15 -0.17
N ARG A 66 -9.96 -5.27 0.15
CA ARG A 66 -11.06 -5.29 1.11
C ARG A 66 -10.55 -5.25 2.55
N CYS A 67 -11.18 -4.41 3.38
CA CYS A 67 -10.77 -4.14 4.75
C CYS A 67 -10.68 -5.38 5.66
N ASN A 68 -11.55 -6.37 5.43
CA ASN A 68 -11.59 -7.58 6.26
C ASN A 68 -10.36 -8.48 6.11
N ASN A 69 -9.56 -8.29 5.05
CA ASN A 69 -8.34 -9.06 4.80
C ASN A 69 -7.08 -8.32 5.26
N VAL A 70 -7.17 -7.02 5.55
CA VAL A 70 -6.04 -6.20 6.00
C VAL A 70 -5.67 -6.58 7.43
N LEU A 71 -4.38 -6.80 7.67
CA LEU A 71 -3.81 -7.01 9.00
C LEU A 71 -3.25 -5.70 9.56
N TRP A 72 -2.43 -4.99 8.78
CA TRP A 72 -1.91 -3.67 9.13
C TRP A 72 -1.55 -2.86 7.88
N VAL A 73 -1.45 -1.54 8.08
CA VAL A 73 -1.01 -0.57 7.07
C VAL A 73 0.07 0.31 7.70
N SER A 74 1.14 0.57 6.95
CA SER A 74 2.21 1.49 7.32
C SER A 74 2.53 2.43 6.17
N GLU A 75 2.98 3.65 6.49
CA GLU A 75 3.69 4.48 5.52
C GLU A 75 5.00 3.75 5.14
N SER A 76 5.29 3.65 3.85
CA SER A 76 6.55 3.12 3.35
C SER A 76 7.58 4.25 3.31
N ALA A 77 8.77 3.99 3.84
CA ALA A 77 9.90 4.93 3.72
C ALA A 77 10.48 4.95 2.29
N ASP A 78 10.23 3.90 1.52
CA ASP A 78 10.70 3.76 0.16
C ASP A 78 9.58 4.19 -0.81
N PRO A 79 9.81 5.23 -1.64
CA PRO A 79 8.90 5.53 -2.74
C PRO A 79 8.86 4.33 -3.67
N ALA A 80 7.65 3.90 -4.06
CA ALA A 80 7.40 2.79 -4.96
C ALA A 80 8.44 2.79 -6.09
N SER A 81 9.11 1.65 -6.24
CA SER A 81 10.21 1.43 -7.17
C SER A 81 9.86 2.04 -8.54
N LYS A 82 10.78 2.86 -9.05
CA LYS A 82 10.67 3.49 -10.37
C LYS A 82 10.21 2.45 -11.42
N PRO A 83 9.39 2.85 -12.41
CA PRO A 83 9.06 1.97 -13.51
C PRO A 83 10.36 1.44 -14.10
N GLN A 84 10.55 0.12 -14.06
CA GLN A 84 11.63 -0.53 -14.78
C GLN A 84 11.43 -0.23 -16.26
N GLU A 85 12.26 0.64 -16.82
CA GLU A 85 12.46 0.74 -18.26
C GLU A 85 12.75 -0.67 -18.77
N THR A 86 11.80 -1.24 -19.51
CA THR A 86 12.05 -2.39 -20.34
C THR A 86 13.13 -1.97 -21.34
N PRO A 87 14.28 -2.66 -21.45
CA PRO A 87 15.17 -2.40 -22.57
C PRO A 87 14.43 -2.87 -23.82
N ALA A 88 13.84 -1.91 -24.53
CA ALA A 88 13.37 -2.13 -25.88
C ALA A 88 14.58 -2.55 -26.71
N SER A 89 14.71 -3.86 -26.91
CA SER A 89 15.61 -4.42 -27.92
C SER A 89 15.10 -3.97 -29.28
N ALA A 90 15.83 -3.07 -29.93
CA ALA A 90 15.95 -2.95 -31.39
C ALA A 90 17.12 -2.00 -31.73
#